data_AF-A0A2R6LTZ9-F1
#
_entry.id   AF-A0A2R6LTZ9-F1
#
_cell.length_a   1.000
_cell.length_b   1.000
_cell.length_c   1.000
_cell.angle_alpha   90.00
_cell.angle_beta   90.00
_cell.angle_gamma   90.00
#
_symmetry.space_group_name_H-M   'P 1'
#
loop_
_entity.id
_entity.type
_entity.pdbx_description
1 polymer ?
#
loop_
_entity_poly.entity_id
_entity_poly.type
_entity_poly.pdbx_seq_one_letter_code
_entity_poly.pdbx_strand_id
1 'polypeptide(L)'
;MGNTAPPTSPDRSLLHAILATLGVLLGLVLTVSPLWLGSTTAVACKFPGGVHGTLYELVGIYPPGFELEIGWHDLRVYWNDGCNGHNSPLLPSLLGLALLAAAGAATYRTFIE
;
A
#
# COMPACT_ATOMS: atom_id res chain seq x y z
N MET A 1 -9.56 -32.75 46.65
CA MET A 1 -10.37 -32.20 45.55
C MET A 1 -9.51 -31.17 44.84
N GLY A 2 -8.89 -31.56 43.71
CA GLY A 2 -7.97 -30.72 42.97
C GLY A 2 -8.73 -29.83 42.01
N ASN A 3 -8.65 -28.52 42.19
CA ASN A 3 -9.09 -27.54 41.21
C ASN A 3 -8.04 -27.48 40.09
N THR A 4 -8.17 -28.34 39.08
CA THR A 4 -7.46 -28.15 37.81
C THR A 4 -8.21 -27.10 37.01
N ALA A 5 -7.78 -25.85 37.14
CA ALA A 5 -8.19 -24.80 36.21
C ALA A 5 -7.88 -25.27 34.76
N PRO A 6 -8.77 -25.04 33.79
CA PRO A 6 -8.52 -25.44 32.41
C PRO A 6 -7.29 -24.68 31.88
N PRO A 7 -6.43 -25.31 31.06
CA PRO A 7 -5.30 -24.64 30.44
C PRO A 7 -5.83 -23.54 29.51
N THR A 8 -5.61 -22.28 29.89
CA THR A 8 -5.81 -21.12 29.02
C THR A 8 -4.85 -21.25 27.84
N SER A 9 -5.36 -21.59 26.65
CA SER A 9 -4.56 -21.88 25.45
C SER A 9 -3.73 -20.65 25.02
N PRO A 10 -2.41 -20.63 25.20
CA PRO A 10 -1.56 -19.49 24.81
C PRO A 10 -1.43 -19.36 23.28
N ASP A 11 -1.71 -20.42 22.53
CA ASP A 11 -1.47 -20.49 21.08
C ASP A 11 -2.44 -19.66 20.25
N ARG A 12 -3.68 -19.46 20.72
CA ARG A 12 -4.68 -18.72 19.94
C ARG A 12 -4.38 -17.23 19.96
N SER A 13 -4.07 -16.63 21.11
CA SER A 13 -3.79 -15.19 21.19
C SER A 13 -2.55 -14.80 20.38
N LEU A 14 -1.50 -15.62 20.43
CA LEU A 14 -0.28 -15.41 19.64
C LEU A 14 -0.55 -15.48 18.13
N LEU A 15 -1.31 -16.50 17.68
CA LEU A 15 -1.68 -16.65 16.27
C LEU A 15 -2.49 -15.44 15.76
N HIS A 16 -3.45 -14.93 16.55
CA HIS A 16 -4.23 -13.75 16.18
C HIS A 16 -3.35 -12.50 16.08
N ALA A 17 -2.39 -12.32 17.00
CA ALA A 17 -1.45 -11.21 16.96
C ALA A 17 -0.54 -11.25 15.72
N ILE A 18 -0.05 -12.45 15.36
CA ILE A 18 0.77 -12.64 14.15
C ILE A 18 -0.05 -12.34 12.90
N LEU A 19 -1.27 -12.88 12.79
CA LEU A 19 -2.14 -12.65 11.64
C LEU A 19 -2.53 -11.18 11.50
N ALA A 20 -2.84 -10.49 12.60
CA ALA A 20 -3.12 -9.06 12.59
C ALA A 20 -1.91 -8.25 12.11
N THR A 21 -0.70 -8.58 12.61
CA THR A 21 0.54 -7.91 12.21
C THR A 21 0.84 -8.11 10.73
N LEU A 22 0.74 -9.35 10.24
CA LEU A 22 0.91 -9.66 8.82
C LEU A 22 -0.14 -8.96 7.95
N GLY A 23 -1.39 -8.90 8.43
CA GLY A 23 -2.48 -8.18 7.78
C GLY A 23 -2.20 -6.68 7.65
N VAL A 24 -1.65 -6.05 8.69
CA VAL A 24 -1.23 -4.63 8.64
C VAL A 24 -0.09 -4.44 7.64
N LEU A 25 0.97 -5.25 7.72
CA LEU A 25 2.13 -5.12 6.84
C LEU A 25 1.74 -5.32 5.37
N LEU A 26 1.01 -6.40 5.07
CA LEU A 26 0.55 -6.68 3.73
C LEU A 26 -0.44 -5.61 3.25
N GLY A 27 -1.34 -5.16 4.13
CA GLY A 27 -2.29 -4.11 3.84
C GLY A 27 -1.61 -2.79 3.46
N LEU A 28 -0.58 -2.38 4.20
CA LEU A 28 0.23 -1.20 3.88
C LEU A 28 0.91 -1.34 2.51
N VAL A 29 1.61 -2.45 2.29
CA VAL A 29 2.32 -2.72 1.02
C VAL A 29 1.36 -2.66 -0.16
N LEU A 30 0.20 -3.33 -0.06
CA LEU A 30 -0.80 -3.35 -1.12
C LEU A 30 -1.42 -1.98 -1.36
N THR A 31 -1.65 -1.20 -0.29
CA THR A 31 -2.20 0.17 -0.37
C THR A 31 -1.34 1.09 -1.23
N VAL A 32 -0.02 1.02 -1.08
CA VAL A 32 0.92 1.88 -1.82
C VAL A 32 1.43 1.26 -3.11
N SER A 33 1.23 -0.05 -3.30
CA SER A 33 1.82 -0.78 -4.43
C SER A 33 1.47 -0.22 -5.81
N PRO A 34 0.29 0.38 -6.10
CA PRO A 34 0.04 0.97 -7.42
C PRO A 34 0.93 2.17 -7.76
N LEU A 35 1.61 2.77 -6.78
CA LEU A 35 2.58 3.83 -7.01
C LEU A 35 3.98 3.28 -7.36
N TRP A 36 4.23 1.98 -7.17
CA TRP A 36 5.54 1.35 -7.37
C TRP A 36 5.53 0.19 -8.38
N LEU A 37 4.45 -0.60 -8.39
CA LEU A 37 4.29 -1.81 -9.19
C LEU A 37 3.15 -1.62 -10.18
N GLY A 38 3.48 -1.68 -11.47
CA GLY A 38 2.49 -1.68 -12.55
C GLY A 38 2.31 -0.35 -13.27
N SER A 39 3.28 0.56 -13.16
CA SER A 39 3.24 1.80 -13.92
C SER A 39 3.53 1.54 -15.40
N THR A 40 2.49 1.29 -16.19
CA THR A 40 2.64 1.44 -17.64
C THR A 40 2.86 2.91 -17.92
N THR A 41 4.03 3.26 -18.46
CA THR A 41 4.36 4.63 -18.85
C THR A 41 3.42 5.03 -19.99
N ALA A 42 2.35 5.76 -19.65
CA ALA A 42 1.35 6.23 -20.60
C ALA A 42 1.95 7.27 -21.57
N VAL A 43 2.91 8.05 -21.09
CA VAL A 43 3.69 9.02 -21.88
C VAL A 43 5.10 9.03 -21.31
N ALA A 44 6.09 8.75 -22.17
CA ALA A 44 7.51 8.85 -21.80
C ALA A 44 8.06 10.21 -22.24
N CYS A 45 8.75 10.90 -21.35
CA CYS A 45 9.52 12.09 -21.71
C CYS A 45 10.58 11.81 -22.78
N LYS A 46 10.64 12.65 -23.82
CA LYS A 46 11.80 12.71 -24.74
C LYS A 46 12.68 13.89 -24.38
N PHE A 47 13.64 13.70 -23.48
CA PHE A 47 14.67 14.71 -23.20
C PHE A 47 16.06 14.20 -23.59
N PRO A 48 16.55 14.48 -24.80
CA PRO A 48 17.95 14.23 -25.11
C PRO A 48 18.83 15.28 -24.41
N GLY A 49 19.60 14.86 -23.40
CA GLY A 49 20.88 15.48 -23.02
C GLY A 49 20.88 16.89 -22.41
N GLY A 50 19.80 17.36 -21.78
CA GLY A 50 19.76 18.65 -21.07
C GLY A 50 19.87 18.54 -19.55
N VAL A 51 20.17 19.66 -18.85
CA VAL A 51 20.25 19.79 -17.37
C VAL A 51 19.04 19.21 -16.64
N HIS A 52 17.91 19.27 -17.33
CA HIS A 52 16.60 18.76 -16.96
C HIS A 52 16.51 17.22 -16.93
N GLY A 53 17.21 16.51 -17.83
CA GLY A 53 17.34 15.06 -17.78
C GLY A 53 18.23 14.59 -16.64
N THR A 54 19.33 15.30 -16.35
CA THR A 54 20.24 14.97 -15.24
C THR A 54 19.59 15.19 -13.87
N LEU A 55 18.79 16.25 -13.69
CA LEU A 55 18.00 16.44 -12.46
C LEU A 55 16.96 15.34 -12.28
N TYR A 56 16.27 14.94 -13.36
CA TYR A 56 15.34 13.82 -13.32
C TYR A 56 16.03 12.49 -12.97
N GLU A 57 17.23 12.22 -13.52
CA GLU A 57 18.04 11.05 -13.16
C GLU A 57 18.51 11.06 -11.69
N LEU A 58 18.65 12.24 -11.07
CA LEU A 58 19.19 12.38 -9.72
C LEU A 58 18.12 12.28 -8.62
N VAL A 59 16.92 12.84 -8.84
CA VAL A 59 15.85 12.92 -7.83
C VAL A 59 14.55 12.21 -8.23
N GLY A 60 14.40 11.78 -9.48
CA GLY A 60 13.22 11.06 -9.97
C GLY A 60 11.93 11.89 -10.00
N ILE A 61 12.00 13.22 -9.81
CA ILE A 61 10.87 14.14 -9.88
C ILE A 61 11.26 15.35 -10.73
N TYR A 62 10.49 15.61 -11.79
CA TYR A 62 10.68 16.76 -12.69
C TYR A 62 9.76 17.94 -12.29
N PRO A 63 10.19 19.22 -12.41
CA PRO A 63 9.29 20.36 -12.23
C PRO A 63 8.27 20.38 -13.38
N PRO A 64 6.95 20.28 -13.12
CA PRO A 64 6.26 21.06 -12.08
C PRO A 64 5.91 20.32 -10.77
N GLY A 65 6.21 19.02 -10.64
CA GLY A 65 5.99 18.26 -9.41
C GLY A 65 5.20 16.96 -9.61
N PHE A 66 4.82 16.34 -8.49
CA PHE A 66 4.03 15.10 -8.46
C PHE A 66 2.54 15.40 -8.52
N GLU A 67 1.84 14.82 -9.49
CA GLU A 67 0.38 14.89 -9.61
C GLU A 67 -0.22 13.50 -9.43
N LEU A 68 -1.35 13.40 -8.72
CA LEU A 68 -2.06 12.15 -8.48
C LEU A 68 -3.57 12.36 -8.62
N GLU A 69 -4.19 11.53 -9.45
CA GLU A 69 -5.62 11.51 -9.72
C GLU A 69 -6.17 10.08 -9.59
N ILE A 70 -7.37 9.95 -9.02
CA ILE A 70 -8.05 8.67 -8.88
C ILE A 70 -9.22 8.61 -9.85
N GLY A 71 -9.10 7.75 -10.85
CA GLY A 71 -10.18 7.37 -11.75
C GLY A 71 -11.12 6.39 -11.07
N TRP A 72 -12.16 6.89 -10.40
CA TRP A 72 -13.13 6.04 -9.69
C TRP A 72 -14.00 5.20 -10.63
N HIS A 73 -14.22 5.67 -11.87
CA HIS A 73 -15.05 4.99 -12.85
C HIS A 73 -14.40 3.70 -13.38
N ASP A 74 -13.08 3.72 -13.58
CA ASP A 74 -12.30 2.61 -14.14
C ASP A 74 -11.39 1.93 -13.10
N LEU A 75 -11.44 2.40 -11.85
CA LEU A 75 -10.66 1.91 -10.72
C LEU A 75 -9.16 1.94 -11.01
N ARG A 76 -8.64 3.11 -11.36
CA ARG A 76 -7.21 3.32 -11.67
C ARG A 76 -6.67 4.54 -10.93
N VAL A 77 -5.39 4.45 -10.58
CA VAL A 77 -4.60 5.61 -10.13
C VAL A 77 -3.81 6.09 -11.33
N TYR A 78 -3.93 7.39 -11.60
CA TYR A 78 -3.09 8.11 -12.53
C TYR A 78 -2.13 8.95 -11.71
N TRP A 79 -0.84 8.87 -12.02
CA TRP A 79 0.13 9.71 -11.35
C TRP A 79 1.24 10.13 -12.32
N ASN A 80 1.83 11.27 -12.05
CA ASN A 80 2.91 11.83 -12.85
C ASN A 80 4.06 12.20 -11.91
N ASP A 81 5.28 11.77 -12.23
CA ASP A 81 6.49 12.18 -11.52
C ASP A 81 7.06 13.53 -12.04
N GLY A 82 6.23 14.28 -12.76
CA GLY A 82 6.57 15.50 -13.47
C GLY A 82 7.08 15.26 -14.89
N CYS A 83 7.38 14.01 -15.26
CA CYS A 83 7.92 13.65 -16.57
C CYS A 83 7.14 12.51 -17.22
N ASN A 84 7.03 11.38 -16.52
CA ASN A 84 6.39 10.18 -16.98
C ASN A 84 4.99 10.08 -16.40
N GLY A 85 4.02 9.98 -17.30
CA GLY A 85 2.65 9.65 -16.92
C GLY A 85 2.55 8.17 -16.63
N HIS A 86 2.03 7.81 -15.47
CA HIS A 86 1.86 6.44 -15.02
C HIS A 86 0.40 6.17 -14.73
N ASN A 87 -0.02 4.93 -14.97
CA ASN A 87 -1.30 4.45 -14.50
C ASN A 87 -1.16 3.03 -13.96
N SER A 88 -1.93 2.75 -12.91
CA SER A 88 -1.95 1.46 -12.23
C SER A 88 -3.38 1.13 -11.78
N PRO A 89 -3.78 -0.15 -11.76
CA PRO A 89 -5.08 -0.54 -11.20
C PRO A 89 -5.15 -0.23 -9.69
N LEU A 90 -6.30 0.24 -9.21
CA LEU A 90 -6.59 0.48 -7.78
C LEU A 90 -6.86 -0.79 -6.98
N LEU A 91 -7.11 -1.92 -7.66
CA LEU A 91 -7.51 -3.16 -6.99
C LEU A 91 -6.55 -3.60 -5.86
N PRO A 92 -5.20 -3.53 -6.02
CA PRO A 92 -4.28 -3.79 -4.92
C PRO A 92 -4.51 -2.83 -3.74
N SER A 93 -4.72 -1.53 -3.98
CA SER A 93 -4.96 -0.57 -2.91
C SER A 93 -6.28 -0.84 -2.17
N LEU A 94 -7.34 -1.19 -2.89
CA LEU A 94 -8.63 -1.54 -2.30
C LEU A 94 -8.51 -2.79 -1.41
N LEU A 95 -7.78 -3.81 -1.88
CA LEU A 95 -7.50 -5.00 -1.08
C LEU A 95 -6.64 -4.67 0.14
N GLY A 96 -5.64 -3.80 -0.02
CA GLY A 96 -4.79 -3.32 1.07
C GLY A 96 -5.57 -2.60 2.16
N LEU A 97 -6.46 -1.68 1.77
CA LEU A 97 -7.35 -0.97 2.71
C LEU A 97 -8.31 -1.91 3.43
N ALA A 98 -8.86 -2.90 2.72
CA ALA A 98 -9.72 -3.91 3.34
C ALA A 98 -8.97 -4.76 4.38
N LEU A 99 -7.72 -5.15 4.08
CA LEU A 99 -6.86 -5.87 5.02
C LEU A 99 -6.51 -5.02 6.24
N LEU A 100 -6.21 -3.73 6.06
CA LEU A 100 -5.95 -2.81 7.16
C LEU A 100 -7.18 -2.65 8.05
N ALA A 101 -8.37 -2.50 7.46
CA ALA A 101 -9.61 -2.41 8.22
C ALA A 101 -9.90 -3.70 9.01
N ALA A 102 -9.70 -4.87 8.38
CA ALA A 102 -9.89 -6.16 9.03
C ALA A 102 -8.88 -6.40 10.17
N ALA A 103 -7.60 -6.05 9.95
CA ALA A 103 -6.57 -6.15 10.97
C ALA A 103 -6.85 -5.20 12.15
N GLY A 104 -7.22 -3.95 11.86
CA GLY A 104 -7.61 -2.97 12.88
C GLY A 104 -8.81 -3.44 13.71
N ALA A 105 -9.84 -4.01 13.07
CA ALA A 105 -11.01 -4.56 13.77
C ALA A 105 -10.65 -5.78 14.64
N ALA A 106 -9.77 -6.67 14.16
CA ALA A 106 -9.29 -7.81 14.92
C ALA A 106 -8.49 -7.37 16.15
N THR A 107 -7.58 -6.40 15.99
CA THR A 107 -6.81 -5.84 17.10
C THR A 107 -7.71 -5.11 18.10
N TYR A 108 -8.67 -4.31 17.63
CA TYR A 108 -9.61 -3.59 18.51
C TYR A 108 -10.41 -4.53 19.41
N ARG A 109 -10.93 -5.64 18.86
CA ARG A 109 -11.66 -6.65 19.66
C ARG A 109 -10.80 -7.27 20.76
N THR A 110 -9.52 -7.51 20.50
CA THR A 110 -8.61 -8.10 21.51
C THR A 110 -8.27 -7.17 22.68
N PHE A 111 -8.58 -5.87 22.60
CA PHE A 111 -8.29 -4.90 23.67
C PHE A 111 -9.51 -4.51 24.52
N ILE A 112 -10.74 -4.84 24.08
CA ILE A 112 -11.99 -4.43 24.76
C ILE A 112 -12.72 -5.62 25.39
N GLU A 113 -12.46 -6.84 24.93
CA GLU A 113 -12.86 -8.09 25.60
C GLU A 113 -11.79 -8.53 26.60
#